data_AF-A0A9D6ZJB2-F1
#
_entry.id   AF-A0A9D6ZJB2-F1
#
_cell.length_a   1.000
_cell.length_b   1.000
_cell.length_c   1.000
_cell.angle_alpha   90.00
_cell.angle_beta   90.00
_cell.angle_gamma   90.00
#
_symmetry.space_group_name_H-M   'P 1'
#
loop_
_entity.id
_entity.type
_entity.pdbx_description
1 polymer ?
#
loop_
_entity_poly.entity_id
_entity_poly.type
_entity_poly.pdbx_seq_one_letter_code
_entity_poly.pdbx_strand_id
1 'polypeptide(L)'
;MNALDSRARRWFLAALFALGCTTATAEPIDRKLLGEPAHKVVYQLNKADADYINGILFSAGEMLRRYGDDIQIVITVIGPGIHLLAKQPQRPIPAEARARAASLAAYGVEFHACGNTLKSLHWSATDVLDYATVVDVGADDLMRLQEQGYAYISW
;
A
#
# COMPACT_ATOMS: atom_id res chain seq x y z
N MET A 1 -57.61 -59.66 -6.92
CA MET A 1 -57.60 -59.18 -8.32
C MET A 1 -56.48 -58.17 -8.46
N ASN A 2 -55.50 -58.53 -9.31
CA ASN A 2 -54.33 -57.82 -9.87
C ASN A 2 -54.30 -56.28 -9.69
N ALA A 3 -53.26 -55.71 -9.07
CA ALA A 3 -51.89 -55.44 -9.58
C ALA A 3 -51.79 -54.14 -10.40
N LEU A 4 -50.94 -53.22 -9.94
CA LEU A 4 -50.24 -52.12 -10.63
C LEU A 4 -49.42 -51.42 -9.52
N ASP A 5 -48.27 -51.97 -9.15
CA ASP A 5 -46.94 -51.76 -9.72
C ASP A 5 -46.37 -50.33 -9.56
N SER A 6 -45.17 -50.38 -9.01
CA SER A 6 -44.20 -49.39 -8.61
C SER A 6 -43.98 -48.23 -9.58
N ARG A 7 -43.74 -47.04 -9.00
CA ARG A 7 -42.65 -46.14 -9.40
C ARG A 7 -42.43 -45.05 -8.36
N ALA A 8 -41.37 -45.26 -7.59
CA ALA A 8 -40.67 -44.22 -6.85
C ALA A 8 -40.41 -42.99 -7.73
N ARG A 9 -40.61 -41.79 -7.18
CA ARG A 9 -39.77 -40.59 -7.44
C ARG A 9 -40.29 -39.44 -6.59
N ARG A 10 -39.59 -39.19 -5.48
CA ARG A 10 -38.61 -38.10 -5.31
C ARG A 10 -39.28 -36.87 -4.70
N TRP A 11 -39.24 -36.87 -3.37
CA TRP A 11 -39.38 -35.71 -2.51
C TRP A 11 -38.51 -34.55 -3.02
N PHE A 12 -39.13 -33.42 -3.32
CA PHE A 12 -38.46 -32.15 -3.54
C PHE A 12 -38.03 -31.60 -2.18
N LEU A 13 -36.74 -31.62 -1.89
CA LEU A 13 -36.11 -30.75 -0.89
C LEU A 13 -34.89 -30.12 -1.56
N ALA A 14 -35.09 -28.94 -2.15
CA ALA A 14 -33.99 -28.07 -2.53
C ALA A 14 -33.50 -27.35 -1.26
N ALA A 15 -32.42 -27.82 -0.68
CA ALA A 15 -31.72 -27.10 0.38
C ALA A 15 -30.83 -26.02 -0.28
N LEU A 16 -31.25 -24.76 -0.17
CA LEU A 16 -30.38 -23.62 -0.47
C LEU A 16 -29.34 -23.49 0.65
N PHE A 17 -28.09 -23.91 0.39
CA PHE A 17 -26.94 -23.46 1.17
C PHE A 17 -26.51 -22.08 0.65
N ALA A 18 -27.00 -21.02 1.29
CA ALA A 18 -26.42 -19.69 1.12
C ALA A 18 -25.08 -19.66 1.89
N LEU A 19 -23.97 -19.91 1.18
CA LEU A 19 -22.64 -19.63 1.71
C LEU A 19 -22.51 -18.11 1.89
N GLY A 20 -22.61 -17.66 3.14
CA GLY A 20 -22.23 -16.30 3.51
C GLY A 20 -20.75 -16.10 3.23
N CYS A 21 -20.44 -15.35 2.16
CA CYS A 21 -19.09 -14.90 1.86
C CYS A 21 -18.80 -13.72 2.80
N THR A 22 -18.26 -13.99 3.98
CA THR A 22 -17.69 -12.96 4.84
C THR A 22 -16.46 -12.41 4.15
N THR A 23 -16.52 -11.16 3.70
CA THR A 23 -15.37 -10.42 3.22
C THR A 23 -14.41 -10.22 4.39
N ALA A 24 -13.35 -11.04 4.48
CA ALA A 24 -12.29 -10.83 5.43
C ALA A 24 -11.57 -9.53 5.06
N THR A 25 -11.73 -8.49 5.87
CA THR A 25 -10.89 -7.30 5.81
C THR A 25 -9.55 -7.66 6.43
N ALA A 26 -8.47 -7.62 5.65
CA ALA A 26 -7.13 -7.79 6.19
C ALA A 26 -6.85 -6.63 7.17
N GLU A 27 -6.65 -6.95 8.45
CA GLU A 27 -6.17 -5.97 9.41
C GLU A 27 -4.70 -5.65 9.13
N PRO A 28 -4.28 -4.38 9.26
CA PRO A 28 -2.89 -4.00 9.08
C PRO A 28 -2.00 -4.75 10.09
N ILE A 29 -0.88 -5.28 9.62
CA ILE A 29 0.06 -6.03 10.45
C ILE A 29 0.72 -5.08 11.46
N ASP A 30 0.50 -5.32 12.77
CA ASP A 30 1.23 -4.63 13.84
C ASP A 30 2.66 -5.17 13.93
N ARG A 31 3.55 -4.57 13.11
CA ARG A 31 4.98 -4.94 13.02
C ARG A 31 5.73 -4.81 14.34
N LYS A 32 5.23 -4.02 15.30
CA LYS A 32 5.87 -3.86 16.61
C LYS A 32 5.89 -5.18 17.40
N LEU A 33 5.02 -6.12 17.05
CA LEU A 33 4.95 -7.45 17.65
C LEU A 33 5.91 -8.48 17.02
N LEU A 34 6.51 -8.16 15.87
CA LEU A 34 7.36 -9.08 15.09
C LEU A 34 8.86 -8.96 15.40
N GLY A 35 9.26 -8.01 16.24
CA GLY A 35 10.66 -7.68 16.52
C GLY A 35 11.25 -6.70 15.51
N GLU A 36 12.55 -6.40 15.64
CA GLU A 36 13.26 -5.54 14.68
C GLU A 36 13.53 -6.30 13.37
N PRO A 37 13.17 -5.77 12.20
CA PRO A 37 13.41 -6.43 10.93
C PRO A 37 14.91 -6.47 10.59
N ALA A 38 15.36 -7.54 9.93
CA ALA A 38 16.75 -7.70 9.50
C ALA A 38 17.16 -6.68 8.43
N HIS A 39 16.19 -6.14 7.68
CA HIS A 39 16.44 -5.20 6.60
C HIS A 39 15.65 -3.89 6.78
N LYS A 40 16.27 -2.78 6.40
CA LYS A 40 15.65 -1.45 6.38
C LYS A 40 16.08 -0.73 5.10
N VAL A 41 15.14 -0.17 4.36
CA VAL A 41 15.41 0.52 3.09
C VAL A 41 14.53 1.75 2.94
N VAL A 42 15.13 2.85 2.45
CA VAL A 42 14.43 4.07 2.10
C VAL A 42 14.62 4.38 0.63
N TYR A 43 13.51 4.61 -0.08
CA TYR A 43 13.49 5.07 -1.46
C TYR A 43 13.21 6.56 -1.51
N GLN A 44 13.95 7.30 -2.34
CA GLN A 44 13.57 8.65 -2.71
C GLN A 44 12.62 8.61 -3.90
N LEU A 45 11.49 9.31 -3.79
CA LEU A 45 10.57 9.59 -4.88
C LEU A 45 10.43 11.11 -5.03
N ASN A 46 11.17 11.69 -5.97
CA ASN A 46 11.24 13.15 -6.15
C ASN A 46 10.81 13.68 -7.53
N LYS A 47 10.37 12.82 -8.45
CA LYS A 47 9.91 13.19 -9.80
C LYS A 47 8.45 12.76 -10.00
N ALA A 48 7.75 13.42 -10.91
CA ALA A 48 6.36 13.11 -11.27
C ALA A 48 6.25 12.20 -12.51
N ASP A 49 7.38 11.78 -13.10
CA ASP A 49 7.39 10.94 -14.29
C ASP A 49 6.80 9.56 -13.99
N ALA A 50 5.88 9.11 -14.85
CA ALA A 50 5.11 7.89 -14.62
C ALA A 50 6.01 6.65 -14.53
N ASP A 51 6.98 6.51 -15.43
CA ASP A 51 7.90 5.36 -15.44
C ASP A 51 8.80 5.35 -14.20
N TYR A 52 9.21 6.53 -13.73
CA TYR A 52 9.99 6.66 -12.52
C TYR A 52 9.21 6.24 -11.27
N ILE A 53 7.99 6.76 -11.11
CA ILE A 53 7.08 6.37 -10.03
C ILE A 53 6.82 4.86 -10.07
N ASN A 54 6.50 4.32 -11.25
CA ASN A 54 6.24 2.90 -11.43
C ASN A 54 7.45 2.04 -11.06
N GLY A 55 8.66 2.46 -11.45
CA GLY A 55 9.90 1.78 -11.08
C GLY A 55 10.08 1.70 -9.57
N ILE A 56 9.86 2.81 -8.84
CA ILE A 56 10.03 2.83 -7.38
C ILE A 56 9.01 1.91 -6.72
N LEU A 57 7.73 2.03 -7.08
CA LEU A 57 6.66 1.21 -6.51
C LEU A 57 6.85 -0.27 -6.84
N PHE A 58 7.34 -0.59 -8.05
CA PHE A 58 7.69 -1.96 -8.42
C PHE A 58 8.85 -2.50 -7.58
N SER A 59 9.93 -1.74 -7.44
CA SER A 59 11.09 -2.14 -6.62
C SER A 59 10.70 -2.37 -5.16
N ALA A 60 9.94 -1.46 -4.55
CA ALA A 60 9.42 -1.65 -3.20
C ALA A 60 8.56 -2.92 -3.08
N GLY A 61 7.69 -3.17 -4.06
CA GLY A 61 6.89 -4.39 -4.16
C GLY A 61 7.74 -5.67 -4.20
N GLU A 62 8.82 -5.67 -4.99
CA GLU A 62 9.74 -6.81 -5.07
C GLU A 62 10.51 -7.05 -3.76
N MET A 63 10.87 -5.97 -3.05
CA MET A 63 11.50 -6.08 -1.74
C MET A 63 10.55 -6.69 -0.70
N LEU A 64 9.27 -6.26 -0.66
CA LEU A 64 8.25 -6.90 0.18
C LEU A 64 8.05 -8.37 -0.21
N ARG A 65 7.95 -8.68 -1.49
CA ARG A 65 7.76 -10.06 -1.96
C ARG A 65 8.92 -10.96 -1.56
N ARG A 66 10.14 -10.42 -1.52
CA ARG A 66 11.36 -11.15 -1.17
C ARG A 66 11.51 -11.40 0.33
N TYR A 67 11.25 -10.38 1.15
CA TYR A 67 11.58 -10.40 2.58
C TYR A 67 10.34 -10.50 3.50
N GLY A 68 9.14 -10.31 2.96
CA GLY A 68 7.89 -10.32 3.73
C GLY A 68 7.92 -9.28 4.83
N ASP A 69 7.72 -9.74 6.07
CA ASP A 69 7.72 -8.89 7.26
C ASP A 69 9.12 -8.59 7.81
N ASP A 70 10.17 -9.23 7.30
CA ASP A 70 11.56 -9.06 7.74
C ASP A 70 12.29 -7.87 7.04
N ILE A 71 11.51 -6.92 6.51
CA ILE A 71 12.01 -5.67 5.93
C ILE A 71 11.12 -4.49 6.26
N GLN A 72 11.71 -3.38 6.71
CA GLN A 72 11.04 -2.07 6.77
C GLN A 72 11.34 -1.24 5.52
N ILE A 73 10.29 -0.70 4.90
CA ILE A 73 10.40 0.08 3.67
C ILE A 73 9.74 1.43 3.88
N VAL A 74 10.51 2.49 3.68
CA VAL A 74 10.00 3.86 3.61
C VAL A 74 10.17 4.39 2.19
N ILE A 75 9.15 5.07 1.68
CA ILE A 75 9.25 5.87 0.45
C ILE A 75 9.12 7.33 0.86
N THR A 76 10.24 8.06 0.83
CA THR A 76 10.25 9.50 1.08
C THR A 76 9.86 10.24 -0.19
N VAL A 77 8.73 10.95 -0.12
CA VAL A 77 8.11 11.63 -1.25
C VAL A 77 8.33 13.15 -1.13
N ILE A 78 9.08 13.70 -2.09
CA ILE A 78 9.54 15.11 -2.07
C ILE A 78 9.24 15.76 -3.43
N GLY A 79 9.06 17.08 -3.48
CA GLY A 79 8.99 17.82 -4.74
C GLY A 79 7.85 17.32 -5.65
N PRO A 80 8.04 17.27 -6.99
CA PRO A 80 7.02 16.79 -7.92
C PRO A 80 6.44 15.41 -7.61
N GLY A 81 7.16 14.54 -6.90
CA GLY A 81 6.66 13.23 -6.49
C GLY A 81 5.45 13.28 -5.55
N ILE A 82 5.27 14.39 -4.82
CA ILE A 82 4.22 14.55 -3.79
C ILE A 82 2.80 14.35 -4.33
N HIS A 83 2.58 14.57 -5.62
CA HIS A 83 1.29 14.38 -6.26
C HIS A 83 0.82 12.92 -6.22
N LEU A 84 1.71 11.93 -6.07
CA LEU A 84 1.33 10.54 -5.84
C LEU A 84 0.46 10.39 -4.58
N LEU A 85 0.78 11.16 -3.53
CA LEU A 85 0.14 11.10 -2.23
C LEU A 85 -1.00 12.11 -2.07
N ALA A 86 -1.28 12.94 -3.07
CA ALA A 86 -2.37 13.92 -2.98
C ALA A 86 -3.74 13.25 -3.10
N LYS A 87 -4.72 13.72 -2.33
CA LYS A 87 -6.14 13.39 -2.54
C LYS A 87 -6.62 13.94 -3.88
N GLN A 88 -6.22 15.17 -4.21
CA GLN A 88 -6.48 15.84 -5.47
C GLN A 88 -5.17 16.30 -6.13
N PRO A 89 -4.52 15.47 -6.95
CA PRO A 89 -3.24 15.82 -7.54
C PRO A 89 -3.38 16.92 -8.61
N GLN A 90 -2.56 17.97 -8.51
CA GLN A 90 -2.44 19.02 -9.55
C GLN A 90 -1.52 18.63 -10.72
N ARG A 91 -0.88 17.45 -10.66
CA ARG A 91 -0.13 16.87 -11.78
C ARG A 91 -0.76 15.53 -12.16
N PRO A 92 -0.67 15.12 -13.45
CA PRO A 92 -1.10 13.79 -13.84
C PRO A 92 -0.34 12.73 -13.06
N ILE A 93 -1.07 11.83 -12.40
CA ILE A 93 -0.53 10.62 -11.79
C ILE A 93 -1.39 9.46 -12.28
N PRO A 94 -0.79 8.38 -12.83
CA PRO A 94 -1.54 7.22 -13.27
C PRO A 94 -2.37 6.62 -12.13
N ALA A 95 -3.64 6.29 -12.41
CA ALA A 95 -4.53 5.69 -11.41
C ALA A 95 -3.97 4.37 -10.85
N GLU A 96 -3.33 3.58 -11.71
CA GLU A 96 -2.65 2.33 -11.32
C GLU A 96 -1.50 2.56 -10.34
N ALA A 97 -0.73 3.65 -10.50
CA ALA A 97 0.34 3.99 -9.57
C ALA A 97 -0.21 4.34 -8.18
N ARG A 98 -1.33 5.09 -8.12
CA ARG A 98 -2.01 5.40 -6.85
C ARG A 98 -2.60 4.14 -6.19
N ALA A 99 -3.19 3.25 -6.98
CA ALA A 99 -3.70 1.97 -6.48
C ALA A 99 -2.57 1.08 -5.94
N ARG A 100 -1.43 1.02 -6.64
CA ARG A 100 -0.23 0.30 -6.18
C ARG A 100 0.34 0.90 -4.89
N ALA A 101 0.45 2.22 -4.79
CA ALA A 101 0.90 2.89 -3.58
C ALA A 101 -0.02 2.58 -2.38
N ALA A 102 -1.34 2.65 -2.56
CA ALA A 102 -2.30 2.28 -1.52
C ALA A 102 -2.18 0.80 -1.11
N SER A 103 -1.98 -0.11 -2.07
CA SER A 103 -1.74 -1.52 -1.79
C SER A 103 -0.45 -1.73 -1.00
N LEU A 104 0.66 -1.10 -1.39
CA LEU A 104 1.93 -1.18 -0.66
C LEU A 104 1.80 -0.65 0.76
N ALA A 105 1.08 0.45 0.96
CA ALA A 105 0.80 0.99 2.29
C ALA A 105 0.03 0.00 3.17
N ALA A 106 -0.97 -0.68 2.60
CA ALA A 106 -1.71 -1.73 3.31
C ALA A 106 -0.84 -2.94 3.72
N TYR A 107 0.29 -3.16 3.04
CA TYR A 107 1.29 -4.19 3.37
C TYR A 107 2.49 -3.65 4.17
N GLY A 108 2.37 -2.46 4.75
CA GLY A 108 3.35 -1.92 5.70
C GLY A 108 4.49 -1.12 5.07
N VAL A 109 4.37 -0.69 3.81
CA VAL A 109 5.26 0.34 3.26
C VAL A 109 4.84 1.71 3.77
N GLU A 110 5.77 2.42 4.39
CA GLU A 110 5.52 3.76 4.89
C GLU A 110 5.77 4.81 3.79
N PHE A 111 4.89 5.80 3.68
CA PHE A 111 5.03 6.90 2.74
C PHE A 111 5.23 8.20 3.51
N HIS A 112 6.44 8.76 3.44
CA HIS A 112 6.79 10.00 4.15
C HIS A 112 6.61 11.20 3.21
N ALA A 113 5.55 11.98 3.44
CA ALA A 113 5.23 13.17 2.68
C ALA A 113 5.99 14.40 3.21
N CYS A 114 6.80 15.03 2.36
CA CYS A 114 7.57 16.21 2.74
C CYS A 114 6.68 17.44 2.98
N GLY A 115 6.58 17.88 4.24
CA GLY A 115 5.80 19.03 4.69
C GLY A 115 6.21 20.34 4.03
N ASN A 116 7.50 20.59 3.80
CA ASN A 116 7.94 21.76 3.03
C ASN A 116 7.43 21.73 1.57
N THR A 117 7.34 20.55 0.95
CA THR A 117 6.76 20.43 -0.39
C THR A 117 5.27 20.75 -0.35
N LEU A 118 4.54 20.22 0.64
CA LEU A 118 3.12 20.54 0.84
C LEU A 118 2.91 22.05 1.02
N LYS A 119 3.68 22.69 1.90
CA LYS A 119 3.63 24.14 2.13
C LYS A 119 3.84 24.94 0.83
N SER A 120 4.78 24.52 -0.03
CA SER A 120 5.03 25.19 -1.32
C SER A 120 3.84 25.12 -2.29
N LEU A 121 2.97 24.12 -2.12
CA LEU A 121 1.75 23.93 -2.88
C LEU A 121 0.50 24.51 -2.18
N HIS A 122 0.68 25.16 -1.03
CA HIS A 122 -0.41 25.60 -0.13
C HIS A 122 -1.28 24.43 0.35
N TRP A 123 -0.67 23.27 0.55
CA TRP A 123 -1.30 22.07 1.06
C TRP A 123 -0.95 21.81 2.52
N SER A 124 -1.79 21.01 3.16
CA SER A 124 -1.67 20.55 4.54
C SER A 124 -1.83 19.03 4.62
N ALA A 125 -1.79 18.47 5.84
CA ALA A 125 -2.02 17.04 6.05
C ALA A 125 -3.40 16.57 5.58
N THR A 126 -4.42 17.44 5.52
CA THR A 126 -5.75 17.05 5.07
C THR A 126 -5.82 16.83 3.55
N ASP A 127 -4.85 17.35 2.80
CA ASP A 127 -4.79 17.29 1.33
C ASP A 127 -4.07 16.03 0.81
N VAL A 128 -3.40 15.29 1.70
CA VAL A 128 -2.72 14.03 1.39
C VAL A 128 -3.56 12.82 1.82
N LEU A 129 -3.27 11.67 1.20
CA LEU A 129 -3.91 10.39 1.49
C LEU A 129 -3.61 9.96 2.93
N ASP A 130 -4.59 9.36 3.60
CA ASP A 130 -4.56 9.14 5.05
C ASP A 130 -3.49 8.14 5.51
N TYR A 131 -2.94 7.33 4.60
CA TYR A 131 -1.82 6.42 4.88
C TYR A 131 -0.45 7.10 4.83
N ALA A 132 -0.37 8.36 4.40
CA ALA A 132 0.89 9.10 4.34
C ALA A 132 1.21 9.75 5.69
N THR A 133 2.44 9.57 6.14
CA THR A 133 3.00 10.28 7.30
C THR A 133 3.58 11.60 6.82
N VAL A 134 3.07 12.73 7.31
CA VAL A 134 3.65 14.05 7.00
C VAL A 134 4.84 14.30 7.93
N VAL A 135 6.01 14.54 7.33
CA VAL A 135 7.26 14.90 8.04
C VAL A 135 7.62 16.35 7.74
N ASP A 136 8.31 17.05 8.63
CA ASP A 136 8.59 18.48 8.44
C ASP A 136 9.44 18.75 7.19
N VAL A 137 10.58 18.07 7.08
CA VAL A 137 11.53 18.20 5.96
C VAL A 137 11.90 16.80 5.46
N GLY A 138 11.38 16.41 4.29
CA GLY A 138 11.59 15.07 3.76
C GLY A 138 13.06 14.69 3.54
N ALA A 139 13.92 15.66 3.21
CA ALA A 139 15.36 15.40 3.07
C ALA A 139 16.05 15.11 4.43
N ASP A 140 15.64 15.80 5.50
CA ASP A 140 16.13 15.54 6.86
C ASP A 140 15.62 14.18 7.34
N ASP A 141 14.34 13.89 7.16
CA ASP A 141 13.74 12.59 7.47
C ASP A 141 14.47 11.42 6.76
N LEU A 142 14.74 11.54 5.46
CA LEU A 142 15.52 10.55 4.71
C LEU A 142 16.93 10.38 5.27
N MET A 143 17.61 11.48 5.60
CA MET A 143 18.93 11.44 6.23
C MET A 143 18.88 10.73 7.60
N ARG A 144 17.88 11.04 8.43
CA ARG A 144 17.66 10.41 9.75
C ARG A 144 17.37 8.92 9.63
N LEU A 145 16.63 8.49 8.61
CA LEU A 145 16.42 7.07 8.32
C LEU A 145 17.74 6.38 7.99
N GLN A 146 18.61 7.00 7.18
CA GLN A 146 19.94 6.45 6.93
C GLN A 146 20.78 6.34 8.22
N GLU A 147 20.72 7.34 9.11
CA GLU A 147 21.38 7.29 10.43
C GLU A 147 20.85 6.12 11.31
N GLN A 148 19.61 5.69 11.09
CA GLN A 148 18.98 4.54 11.74
C GLN A 148 19.28 3.19 11.04
N GLY A 149 20.18 3.19 10.05
CA GLY A 149 20.62 1.98 9.35
C GLY A 149 19.79 1.62 8.11
N TYR A 150 18.96 2.54 7.60
CA TYR A 150 18.27 2.30 6.33
C TYR A 150 19.25 2.39 5.16
N ALA A 151 19.23 1.38 4.29
CA ALA A 151 19.87 1.49 2.98
C ALA A 151 19.11 2.50 2.12
N TYR A 152 19.82 3.42 1.48
CA TYR A 152 19.21 4.41 0.60
C TYR A 152 19.28 3.99 -0.87
N ILE A 153 18.15 4.07 -1.58
CA ILE A 153 18.07 3.77 -3.01
C ILE A 153 17.45 4.97 -3.77
N SER A 154 18.09 5.34 -4.89
CA SER A 154 17.63 6.39 -5.81
C SER A 154 18.05 6.13 -7.25
N TRP A 155 17.29 6.67 -8.22
CA TRP A 155 17.62 6.75 -9.65
C TRP A 155 16.85 7.87 -10.37
#